data_AF-Q1M314-F1
#
_entry.id   AF-Q1M314-F1
#
_cell.length_a   1.000
_cell.length_b   1.000
_cell.length_c   1.000
_cell.angle_alpha   90.00
_cell.angle_beta   90.00
_cell.angle_gamma   90.00
#
_symmetry.space_group_name_H-M   'P 1'
#
loop_
_entity.id
_entity.type
_entity.pdbx_description
1 polymer ?
#
loop_
_entity_poly.entity_id
_entity_poly.type
_entity_poly.pdbx_seq_one_letter_code
_entity_poly.pdbx_strand_id
1 'polypeptide(L)' 'NDPQLQVDFYTDMDEDSDIAFRFRVHFGNHVVMNRREFGIWMLEETTDYVPFEDGKQFELCIYVHYNEYE' A
#
# COMPACT_ATOMS: atom_id res chain seq x y z
N ASN A 1 -7.01 9.90 16.97
CA ASN A 1 -6.92 8.68 16.16
C ASN A 1 -6.15 9.00 14.91
N ASP A 2 -5.19 8.17 14.55
CA ASP A 2 -4.45 8.24 13.27
C ASP A 2 -5.00 7.11 12.38
N PRO A 3 -6.08 7.35 11.61
CA PRO A 3 -6.69 6.29 10.82
C PRO A 3 -5.73 5.84 9.71
N GLN A 4 -5.83 4.56 9.34
CA GLN A 4 -4.99 3.94 8.32
C GLN A 4 -5.83 3.11 7.36
N LEU A 5 -5.37 3.04 6.11
CA LEU A 5 -5.81 2.10 5.10
C LEU A 5 -4.62 1.21 4.72
N GLN A 6 -4.85 -0.08 4.52
CA GLN A 6 -3.84 -1.00 3.98
C GLN A 6 -4.46 -1.87 2.89
N VAL A 7 -3.72 -1.99 1.78
CA VAL A 7 -4.02 -2.89 0.67
C VAL A 7 -2.78 -3.73 0.42
N ASP A 8 -2.93 -5.05 0.44
CA ASP A 8 -1.86 -6.01 0.19
C ASP A 8 -2.22 -6.93 -0.97
N PHE A 9 -1.35 -6.99 -1.97
CA PHE A 9 -1.45 -7.94 -3.08
C PHE A 9 -0.63 -9.18 -2.74
N TYR A 10 -1.26 -10.13 -2.05
CA TYR A 10 -0.66 -11.41 -1.68
C TYR A 10 -0.39 -12.30 -2.89
N THR A 11 0.63 -13.14 -2.78
CA THR A 11 0.97 -14.15 -3.81
C THR A 11 0.14 -15.42 -3.67
N ASP A 12 -0.50 -15.65 -2.53
CA ASP A 12 -1.40 -16.78 -2.27
C ASP A 12 -2.58 -16.34 -1.38
N MET A 13 -3.53 -17.25 -1.13
CA MET A 13 -4.64 -17.07 -0.20
C MET A 13 -4.23 -17.14 1.27
N ASP A 14 -3.01 -17.61 1.54
CA ASP A 14 -2.42 -17.63 2.87
C ASP A 14 -1.95 -16.21 3.26
N GLU A 15 -2.32 -15.74 4.45
CA GLU A 15 -1.92 -14.43 4.99
C GLU A 15 -0.41 -14.33 5.28
N ASP A 16 0.27 -15.47 5.39
CA ASP A 16 1.72 -15.55 5.55
C ASP A 16 2.48 -15.57 4.22
N SER A 17 1.76 -15.65 3.08
CA SER A 17 2.38 -15.66 1.74
C SER A 17 3.08 -14.34 1.39
N ASP A 18 4.00 -14.36 0.44
CA ASP A 18 4.68 -13.15 -0.01
C ASP A 18 3.70 -12.08 -0.52
N ILE A 19 4.16 -10.82 -0.53
CA ILE A 19 3.34 -9.67 -0.93
C ILE A 19 4.04 -8.98 -2.08
N ALA A 20 3.44 -9.00 -3.26
CA ALA A 20 3.97 -8.35 -4.45
C ALA A 20 3.93 -6.82 -4.31
N PHE A 21 2.90 -6.30 -3.63
CA PHE A 21 2.73 -4.87 -3.38
C PHE A 21 1.91 -4.64 -2.10
N ARG A 22 2.48 -3.91 -1.15
CA ARG A 22 1.82 -3.37 0.03
C ARG A 22 1.70 -1.87 -0.13
N PHE A 23 0.49 -1.34 0.03
CA PHE A 23 0.17 0.07 0.03
C PHE A 23 -0.52 0.44 1.34
N ARG A 24 0.12 1.26 2.17
CA ARG A 24 -0.42 1.71 3.46
C ARG A 24 -0.49 3.23 3.51
N VAL A 25 -1.68 3.76 3.79
CA VAL A 25 -1.92 5.20 3.95
C VAL A 25 -2.04 5.54 5.43
N HIS A 26 -1.25 6.50 5.89
CA HIS A 26 -1.47 7.23 7.13
C HIS A 26 -2.18 8.54 6.75
N PHE A 27 -3.51 8.58 6.90
CA PHE A 27 -4.32 9.70 6.39
C PHE A 27 -3.87 11.04 6.99
N GLY A 28 -3.62 12.04 6.13
CA GLY A 28 -3.12 13.36 6.53
C GLY A 28 -1.62 13.42 6.89
N ASN A 29 -0.88 12.33 6.67
CA ASN A 29 0.54 12.24 7.02
C ASN A 29 1.40 11.79 5.82
N HIS A 30 1.47 10.49 5.54
CA HIS A 30 2.27 9.93 4.44
C HIS A 30 1.72 8.57 3.99
N VAL A 31 2.21 8.08 2.85
CA VAL A 31 2.00 6.72 2.36
C VAL A 31 3.31 5.94 2.48
N VAL A 32 3.18 4.67 2.88
CA VAL A 32 4.25 3.69 2.94
C VAL A 32 3.94 2.56 1.98
N MET A 33 4.92 2.23 1.14
CA MET A 33 4.86 1.14 0.18
C MET A 33 6.01 0.17 0.40
N ASN A 34 5.75 -1.11 0.20
CA ASN A 34 6.79 -2.14 0.28
C ASN A 34 6.35 -3.41 -0.47
N ARG A 35 7.20 -4.42 -0.48
CA ARG A 35 6.91 -5.79 -0.88
C ARG A 35 7.55 -6.76 0.11
N ARG A 36 7.01 -7.97 0.20
CA ARG A 36 7.54 -9.06 1.03
C ARG A 36 7.98 -10.17 0.10
N GLU A 37 9.27 -10.51 0.15
CA GLU A 37 9.87 -11.59 -0.64
C GLU A 37 10.54 -12.59 0.31
N PHE A 38 10.24 -13.87 0.16
CA PHE A 38 10.70 -14.94 1.06
C PHE A 38 10.39 -14.67 2.54
N GLY A 39 9.24 -14.06 2.81
CA GLY A 39 8.83 -13.65 4.16
C GLY A 39 9.55 -12.42 4.72
N ILE A 40 10.43 -11.77 3.94
CA ILE A 40 11.25 -10.63 4.37
C ILE A 40 10.72 -9.33 3.75
N TRP A 41 10.60 -8.29 4.58
CA TRP A 41 10.29 -6.94 4.10
C TRP A 41 11.47 -6.36 3.35
N MET A 42 11.20 -5.90 2.13
CA MET A 42 12.20 -5.25 1.29
C MET A 42 12.40 -3.79 1.71
N LEU A 43 13.18 -3.04 0.92
CA LEU A 43 13.40 -1.62 1.18
C LEU A 43 12.07 -0.86 1.03
N GLU A 44 11.72 -0.11 2.06
CA GLU A 44 10.51 0.70 2.12
C GLU A 44 10.61 1.93 1.20
N GLU A 45 9.49 2.24 0.54
CA GLU A 45 9.30 3.42 -0.29
C GLU A 45 8.22 4.30 0.35
N THR A 46 8.44 5.61 0.44
CA THR A 46 7.50 6.54 1.08
C THR A 46 7.19 7.74 0.20
N THR A 47 5.99 8.30 0.37
CA THR A 47 5.61 9.59 -0.23
C THR A 47 4.74 10.40 0.72
N ASP A 48 5.00 11.70 0.79
CA ASP A 48 4.21 12.65 1.57
C ASP A 48 2.96 13.12 0.81
N TYR A 49 2.76 12.65 -0.43
CA TYR A 49 1.58 12.97 -1.21
C TYR A 49 0.39 12.11 -0.77
N VAL A 50 -0.55 12.72 -0.03
CA VAL A 50 -1.73 12.06 0.53
C VAL A 50 -3.00 12.83 0.13
N PRO A 51 -3.56 12.62 -1.07
CA PRO A 51 -4.67 13.41 -1.60
C PRO A 51 -6.05 12.98 -1.08
N PHE A 52 -6.14 12.58 0.19
CA PHE A 52 -7.40 12.17 0.82
C PHE A 52 -7.94 13.28 1.73
N GLU A 53 -9.20 13.63 1.53
CA GLU A 53 -9.89 14.62 2.36
C GLU A 53 -10.42 14.01 3.67
N ASP A 54 -10.25 14.71 4.78
CA ASP A 54 -10.73 14.26 6.09
C ASP A 54 -12.26 14.11 6.13
N GLY A 55 -12.73 12.96 6.61
CA GLY A 55 -14.15 12.63 6.71
C GLY A 55 -14.90 12.44 5.38
N LYS A 56 -14.20 12.37 4.23
CA LYS A 56 -14.81 12.16 2.92
C LYS A 56 -14.61 10.74 2.40
N GLN A 57 -15.56 10.26 1.61
CA GLN A 57 -15.38 9.05 0.82
C GLN A 57 -14.35 9.33 -0.29
N PHE A 58 -13.50 8.34 -0.56
CA PHE A 58 -12.52 8.38 -1.64
C PHE A 58 -12.69 7.17 -2.56
N GLU A 59 -12.11 7.27 -3.76
CA GLU A 59 -11.92 6.17 -4.70
C GLU A 59 -10.41 5.93 -4.83
N LEU A 60 -9.98 4.68 -4.71
CA LEU A 60 -8.60 4.26 -4.90
C LEU A 60 -8.55 3.27 -6.06
N CYS A 61 -7.89 3.67 -7.14
CA CYS A 61 -7.62 2.84 -8.31
C CYS A 61 -6.14 2.48 -8.31
N ILE A 62 -5.82 1.21 -8.55
CA ILE A 62 -4.45 0.72 -8.71
C ILE A 62 -4.40 0.03 -10.08
N TYR A 63 -3.70 0.64 -11.03
CA TYR A 63 -3.55 0.15 -12.39
C TYR A 63 -2.26 -0.66 -12.53
N VAL A 64 -2.36 -1.81 -13.20
CA VAL A 64 -1.20 -2.68 -13.43
C VAL A 64 -0.61 -2.38 -14.81
N HIS A 65 0.60 -1.83 -14.81
CA HIS A 65 1.40 -1.61 -16.01
C HIS A 65 2.49 -2.69 -16.14
N TYR A 66 3.25 -2.67 -17.24
CA TYR A 66 4.24 -3.72 -17.49
C TYR A 66 5.43 -3.68 -16.51
N ASN A 67 5.67 -2.53 -15.87
CA ASN A 67 6.83 -2.26 -15.00
C ASN A 67 6.45 -1.70 -13.62
N GLU A 68 5.20 -1.31 -13.38
CA GLU A 68 4.79 -0.60 -12.17
C GLU A 68 3.30 -0.73 -11.86
N TYR A 69 2.93 -0.28 -10.66
CA TYR A 69 1.56 0.01 -10.28
C TYR A 69 1.37 1.53 -10.26
N GLU A 70 0.32 2.02 -10.93
CA GLU A 70 -0.09 3.44 -10.94
C GLU A 70 -1.33 3.66 -10.07
#